data_AF-A0A838SYV9-F1
#
_entry.id   AF-A0A838SYV9-F1
#
_cell.length_a   1.000
_cell.length_b   1.000
_cell.length_c   1.000
_cell.angle_alpha   90.00
_cell.angle_beta   90.00
_cell.angle_gamma   90.00
#
_symmetry.space_group_name_H-M   'P 1'
#
loop_
_entity.id
_entity.type
_entity.pdbx_description
1 polymer ?
#
loop_
_entity_poly.entity_id
_entity_poly.type
_entity_poly.pdbx_seq_one_letter_code
_entity_poly.pdbx_strand_id
1 'polypeptide(L)'
;MIRFIAAALILIGVLGLILARVFPGAEALKAIEISAAVAFVIQVLTFRAVVPPKGRPDLPGGMLMRWGAGAVVRLFSLLLYGLVATKLLGLPAAPALVSLAAFFFVTMLAEPLMLTNAS
;
A
#
# COMPACT_ATOMS: atom_id res chain seq x y z
N MET A 1 -0.52 13.39 7.96
CA MET A 1 -1.69 12.63 7.47
C MET A 1 -2.11 13.06 6.08
N ILE A 2 -2.54 14.30 5.85
CA ILE A 2 -2.99 14.79 4.53
C ILE A 2 -1.91 14.60 3.44
N ARG A 3 -0.65 14.96 3.73
CA ARG A 3 0.49 14.75 2.80
C ARG A 3 0.67 13.29 2.39
N PHE A 4 0.52 12.37 3.34
CA PHE A 4 0.63 10.93 3.08
C PHE A 4 -0.52 10.44 2.20
N ILE A 5 -1.75 10.83 2.52
CA ILE A 5 -2.94 10.49 1.71
C ILE A 5 -2.77 10.98 0.28
N ALA A 6 -2.34 12.23 0.09
CA ALA A 6 -2.12 12.79 -1.23
C ALA A 6 -1.03 12.01 -2.01
N ALA A 7 0.11 11.71 -1.38
CA ALA A 7 1.16 10.94 -2.04
C ALA A 7 0.72 9.50 -2.34
N ALA A 8 0.00 8.83 -1.44
CA ALA A 8 -0.54 7.50 -1.69
C ALA A 8 -1.48 7.50 -2.90
N LEU A 9 -2.40 8.46 -2.99
CA LEU A 9 -3.31 8.59 -4.14
C LEU A 9 -2.54 8.82 -5.45
N ILE A 10 -1.54 9.71 -5.44
CA ILE A 10 -0.73 10.00 -6.63
C ILE A 10 0.06 8.76 -7.06
N LEU A 11 0.76 8.10 -6.13
CA LEU A 11 1.59 6.94 -6.43
C LEU A 11 0.74 5.75 -6.91
N ILE A 12 -0.38 5.47 -6.25
CA ILE A 12 -1.31 4.41 -6.65
C ILE A 12 -1.93 4.75 -8.01
N GLY A 13 -2.37 5.99 -8.22
CA GLY A 13 -3.00 6.42 -9.47
C GLY A 13 -2.05 6.31 -10.65
N VAL A 14 -0.84 6.88 -10.53
CA VAL A 14 0.18 6.83 -11.60
C VAL A 14 0.59 5.38 -11.89
N LEU A 15 0.84 4.58 -10.86
CA LEU A 15 1.23 3.18 -11.06
C LEU A 15 0.08 2.35 -11.64
N GLY A 16 -1.16 2.63 -11.25
CA GLY A 16 -2.35 1.96 -11.77
C GLY A 16 -2.52 2.22 -13.27
N LEU A 17 -2.29 3.46 -13.71
CA LEU A 17 -2.29 3.82 -15.13
C LEU A 17 -1.22 3.08 -15.92
N ILE A 18 -0.01 2.92 -15.35
CA ILE A 18 1.07 2.15 -15.97
C ILE A 18 0.68 0.67 -16.07
N LEU A 19 0.17 0.09 -14.99
CA LEU A 19 -0.20 -1.32 -14.94
C LEU A 19 -1.38 -1.66 -15.86
N ALA A 20 -2.31 -0.73 -16.07
CA ALA A 20 -3.39 -0.88 -17.04
C ALA A 20 -2.90 -1.00 -18.49
N ARG A 21 -1.67 -0.52 -18.78
CA ARG A 21 -1.01 -0.74 -20.09
C ARG A 21 -0.30 -2.09 -20.17
N VAL A 22 0.19 -2.60 -19.04
CA VAL A 22 0.88 -3.89 -18.97
C VAL A 22 -0.11 -5.06 -18.98
N PHE A 23 -1.25 -4.90 -18.31
CA PHE A 23 -2.33 -5.88 -18.24
C PHE A 23 -3.58 -5.32 -18.93
N PRO A 24 -3.71 -5.47 -20.26
CA PRO A 24 -4.87 -4.98 -20.99
C PRO A 24 -6.12 -5.83 -20.71
N GLY A 25 -7.30 -5.20 -20.83
CA GLY A 25 -8.60 -5.87 -20.72
C GLY A 25 -9.42 -5.44 -19.50
N ALA A 26 -10.74 -5.61 -19.59
CA ALA A 26 -11.68 -5.14 -18.56
C ALA A 26 -11.52 -5.87 -17.22
N GLU A 27 -11.25 -7.17 -17.24
CA GLU A 27 -11.03 -7.95 -16.01
C GLU A 27 -9.73 -7.57 -15.30
N ALA A 28 -8.68 -7.31 -16.08
CA ALA A 28 -7.40 -6.83 -15.55
C ALA A 28 -7.55 -5.44 -14.94
N LEU A 29 -8.26 -4.53 -15.62
CA LEU A 29 -8.55 -3.20 -15.09
C LEU A 29 -9.32 -3.28 -13.77
N LYS A 30 -10.37 -4.09 -13.70
CA LYS A 30 -11.13 -4.32 -12.46
C LYS A 30 -10.24 -4.87 -11.34
N ALA A 31 -9.33 -5.78 -11.65
CA ALA A 31 -8.36 -6.29 -10.67
C ALA A 31 -7.41 -5.20 -10.18
N ILE A 32 -6.92 -4.33 -11.06
CA ILE A 32 -6.07 -3.18 -10.72
C ILE A 32 -6.83 -2.19 -9.81
N GLU A 33 -8.07 -1.85 -10.16
CA GLU A 33 -8.92 -0.92 -9.40
C GLU A 33 -9.23 -1.41 -7.99
N ILE A 34 -9.62 -2.69 -7.86
CA ILE A 34 -9.87 -3.31 -6.55
C ILE A 34 -8.56 -3.35 -5.74
N SER A 35 -7.44 -3.69 -6.38
CA SER A 35 -6.13 -3.69 -5.72
C SER A 35 -5.74 -2.29 -5.25
N ALA A 36 -6.03 -1.24 -6.03
CA ALA A 36 -5.77 0.15 -5.68
C ALA A 36 -6.59 0.59 -4.45
N ALA A 37 -7.87 0.25 -4.41
CA ALA A 37 -8.74 0.53 -3.28
C ALA A 37 -8.25 -0.15 -2.00
N VAL A 38 -7.92 -1.44 -2.07
CA VAL A 38 -7.37 -2.21 -0.94
C VAL A 38 -6.03 -1.63 -0.50
N ALA A 39 -5.13 -1.34 -1.44
CA ALA A 39 -3.83 -0.77 -1.15
C ALA A 39 -3.95 0.55 -0.39
N PHE A 40 -4.81 1.45 -0.87
CA PHE A 40 -5.04 2.75 -0.25
C PHE A 40 -5.56 2.62 1.18
N VAL A 41 -6.58 1.77 1.41
CA VAL A 41 -7.14 1.55 2.75
C VAL A 41 -6.07 1.02 3.70
N ILE A 42 -5.36 -0.04 3.33
CA ILE A 42 -4.34 -0.65 4.18
C ILE A 42 -3.20 0.34 4.47
N GLN A 43 -2.75 1.11 3.49
CA GLN A 43 -1.68 2.09 3.70
C GLN A 43 -2.11 3.21 4.65
N VAL A 44 -3.32 3.75 4.50
CA VAL A 44 -3.83 4.80 5.41
C VAL A 44 -3.96 4.28 6.83
N LEU A 45 -4.51 3.07 7.00
CA LEU A 45 -4.64 2.43 8.32
C LEU A 45 -3.28 2.15 8.94
N THR A 46 -2.35 1.60 8.15
CA THR A 46 -0.99 1.28 8.58
C THR A 46 -0.25 2.55 9.00
N PHE A 47 -0.21 3.57 8.14
CA PHE A 47 0.46 4.83 8.45
C PHE A 47 -0.12 5.49 9.70
N ARG A 48 -1.45 5.48 9.86
CA ARG A 48 -2.09 5.98 11.09
C ARG A 48 -1.65 5.22 12.34
N ALA A 49 -1.48 3.91 12.27
CA ALA A 49 -1.06 3.09 13.40
C ALA A 49 0.43 3.27 13.75
N VAL A 50 1.27 3.61 12.77
CA VAL A 50 2.73 3.70 12.93
C VAL A 50 3.27 5.14 12.99
N VAL A 51 2.41 6.16 12.90
CA VAL A 51 2.82 7.54 13.14
C VAL A 51 3.06 7.74 14.64
N PRO A 52 4.25 8.26 15.04
CA PRO A 52 4.54 8.48 16.45
C PRO A 52 3.61 9.53 17.07
N PRO A 53 3.23 9.39 18.35
CA PRO A 53 2.50 10.43 19.07
C PRO A 53 3.32 11.72 19.15
N LYS A 54 2.68 12.87 18.92
CA LYS A 54 3.34 14.17 19.08
C LYS A 54 3.85 14.34 20.51
N GLY A 55 5.07 14.88 20.66
CA GLY A 55 5.65 15.24 21.96
C GLY A 55 6.24 14.07 22.76
N ARG A 56 6.34 12.87 22.19
CA ARG A 56 7.10 11.76 22.78
C ARG A 56 8.40 11.56 22.01
N PRO A 57 9.57 11.62 22.69
CA PRO A 57 10.83 11.28 22.05
C PRO A 57 10.76 9.84 21.55
N ASP A 58 11.22 9.65 20.32
CA ASP A 58 11.24 8.32 19.73
C ASP A 58 12.36 7.48 20.37
N LEU A 59 12.11 6.18 20.55
CA LEU A 59 13.16 5.27 21.03
C LEU A 59 14.24 5.11 19.95
N PRO A 60 15.51 4.82 20.31
CA PRO A 60 16.54 4.44 19.35
C PRO A 60 16.04 3.29 18.46
N GLY A 61 15.97 3.50 17.15
CA GLY A 61 15.44 2.50 16.20
C GLY A 61 13.91 2.40 16.11
N GLY A 62 13.16 3.22 16.86
CA GLY A 62 11.69 3.21 16.88
C GLY A 62 11.06 3.40 15.49
N MET A 63 11.65 4.25 14.65
CA MET A 63 11.23 4.45 13.27
C MET A 63 11.37 3.18 12.40
N LEU A 64 12.50 2.48 12.49
CA LEU A 64 12.72 1.24 11.75
C LEU A 64 11.72 0.16 12.18
N MET A 65 11.46 0.08 13.49
CA MET A 65 10.52 -0.88 14.06
C MET A 65 9.08 -0.62 13.57
N ARG A 66 8.67 0.65 13.52
CA ARG A 66 7.36 1.08 13.00
C ARG A 66 7.21 0.86 11.50
N TRP A 67 8.24 1.18 10.72
CA TRP A 67 8.27 0.89 9.29
C TRP A 67 8.22 -0.62 9.01
N GLY A 68 9.00 -1.42 9.77
CA GLY A 68 8.98 -2.88 9.72
C GLY A 68 7.62 -3.47 10.08
N ALA A 69 6.95 -2.93 11.11
CA ALA A 69 5.58 -3.32 11.44
C ALA A 69 4.61 -3.07 10.27
N GLY A 70 4.75 -1.93 9.58
CA GLY A 70 3.98 -1.66 8.37
C GLY A 70 4.26 -2.65 7.23
N ALA A 71 5.50 -3.08 7.07
CA ALA A 71 5.88 -4.12 6.10
C ALA A 71 5.16 -5.44 6.39
N VAL A 72 5.09 -5.84 7.66
CA VAL A 72 4.41 -7.06 8.09
C VAL A 72 2.91 -6.99 7.78
N VAL A 73 2.24 -5.89 8.11
CA VAL A 73 0.81 -5.69 7.79
C VAL A 73 0.55 -5.83 6.29
N ARG A 74 1.41 -5.26 5.44
CA ARG A 74 1.31 -5.37 3.98
C ARG A 74 1.50 -6.79 3.48
N LEU A 75 2.48 -7.52 4.02
CA LEU A 75 2.71 -8.91 3.65
C LEU A 75 1.48 -9.77 3.99
N PHE A 76 0.96 -9.65 5.20
CA PHE A 76 -0.28 -10.35 5.59
C PHE A 76 -1.46 -9.94 4.72
N SER A 77 -1.61 -8.64 4.42
CA SER A 77 -2.67 -8.14 3.54
C SER A 77 -2.56 -8.72 2.13
N LEU A 78 -1.36 -8.84 1.57
CA LEU A 78 -1.12 -9.43 0.25
C LEU A 78 -1.49 -10.92 0.23
N LEU A 79 -1.12 -11.67 1.27
CA LEU A 79 -1.47 -13.09 1.40
C LEU A 79 -2.99 -13.30 1.50
N LEU A 80 -3.65 -12.54 2.37
CA LEU A 80 -5.10 -12.58 2.53
C LEU A 80 -5.81 -12.18 1.23
N TYR A 81 -5.35 -11.10 0.59
CA TYR A 81 -5.89 -10.67 -0.70
C TYR A 81 -5.71 -11.73 -1.77
N GLY A 82 -4.55 -12.38 -1.86
CA GLY A 82 -4.33 -13.47 -2.81
C GLY A 82 -5.33 -14.62 -2.64
N LEU A 83 -5.64 -15.00 -1.40
CA LEU A 83 -6.61 -16.05 -1.11
C LEU A 83 -8.05 -15.61 -1.40
N VAL A 84 -8.43 -14.40 -0.96
CA VAL A 84 -9.80 -13.87 -1.04
C VAL A 84 -10.12 -13.38 -2.46
N ALA A 85 -9.29 -12.52 -3.03
CA ALA A 85 -9.58 -11.83 -4.28
C ALA A 85 -9.55 -12.77 -5.49
N THR A 86 -8.65 -13.75 -5.52
CA THR A 86 -8.58 -14.70 -6.64
C THR A 86 -9.67 -15.76 -6.58
N LYS A 87 -10.06 -16.22 -5.38
CA LYS A 87 -11.06 -17.28 -5.22
C LYS A 87 -12.50 -16.79 -5.07
N LEU A 88 -12.73 -15.72 -4.32
CA LEU A 88 -14.09 -15.22 -4.02
C LEU A 88 -14.58 -14.21 -5.06
N LEU A 89 -13.68 -13.34 -5.56
CA LEU A 89 -14.04 -12.30 -6.53
C LEU A 89 -13.76 -12.72 -7.99
N GLY A 90 -13.13 -13.89 -8.20
CA GLY A 90 -12.80 -14.41 -9.52
C GLY A 90 -11.83 -13.53 -10.31
N LEU A 91 -11.02 -12.71 -9.63
CA LEU A 91 -10.12 -11.77 -10.29
C LEU A 91 -8.92 -12.51 -10.90
N PRO A 92 -8.43 -12.10 -12.08
CA PRO A 92 -7.23 -12.70 -12.65
C PRO A 92 -6.04 -12.48 -11.71
N ALA A 93 -5.40 -13.59 -11.30
CA ALA A 93 -4.41 -13.57 -10.22
C ALA A 93 -3.20 -12.69 -10.50
N ALA A 94 -2.69 -12.71 -11.74
CA ALA A 94 -1.52 -11.93 -12.14
C ALA A 94 -1.74 -10.40 -11.97
N PRO A 95 -2.73 -9.76 -12.63
CA PRO A 95 -2.95 -8.33 -12.44
C PRO A 95 -3.37 -7.97 -11.01
N ALA A 96 -4.11 -8.83 -10.30
CA ALA A 96 -4.50 -8.56 -8.91
C ALA A 96 -3.29 -8.51 -7.97
N LEU A 97 -2.46 -9.56 -7.96
CA LEU A 97 -1.33 -9.68 -7.04
C LEU A 97 -0.19 -8.72 -7.38
N VAL A 98 0.14 -8.59 -8.67
CA VAL A 98 1.22 -7.69 -9.12
C VAL A 98 0.86 -6.25 -8.79
N SER A 99 -0.39 -5.83 -9.04
CA SER A 99 -0.81 -4.46 -8.74
C SER A 99 -0.79 -4.17 -7.26
N LEU A 100 -1.36 -5.05 -6.42
CA LEU A 100 -1.36 -4.83 -4.98
C LEU A 100 0.06 -4.79 -4.41
N ALA A 101 0.92 -5.72 -4.82
CA ALA A 101 2.32 -5.75 -4.39
C ALA A 101 3.06 -4.48 -4.82
N ALA A 102 2.89 -4.03 -6.06
CA ALA A 102 3.51 -2.83 -6.58
C ALA A 102 3.04 -1.56 -5.83
N PHE A 103 1.73 -1.43 -5.57
CA PHE A 103 1.17 -0.33 -4.79
C PHE A 103 1.71 -0.30 -3.37
N PHE A 104 1.77 -1.45 -2.69
CA PHE A 104 2.35 -1.54 -1.36
C PHE A 104 3.83 -1.16 -1.35
N PHE A 105 4.60 -1.64 -2.33
CA PHE A 105 6.03 -1.39 -2.39
C PHE A 105 6.35 0.10 -2.59
N VAL A 106 5.76 0.72 -3.62
CA VAL A 106 6.04 2.12 -3.96
C VAL A 106 5.65 3.08 -2.83
N THR A 107 4.54 2.80 -2.16
CA THR A 107 4.07 3.64 -1.04
C THR A 107 4.85 3.39 0.24
N MET A 108 5.29 2.15 0.50
CA MET A 108 6.20 1.82 1.60
C MET A 108 7.57 2.47 1.44
N LEU A 109 8.08 2.63 0.22
CA LEU A 109 9.32 3.37 -0.05
C LEU A 109 9.16 4.88 0.23
N ALA A 110 7.96 5.43 0.05
CA ALA A 110 7.68 6.83 0.37
C ALA A 110 7.54 7.09 1.88
N GLU A 111 7.22 6.06 2.69
CA GLU A 111 6.98 6.23 4.13
C GLU A 111 8.17 6.78 4.92
N PRO A 112 9.41 6.27 4.79
CA PRO A 112 10.56 6.81 5.52
C PRO A 112 10.77 8.30 5.27
N LEU A 113 10.66 8.73 4.00
CA LEU A 113 10.79 10.15 3.63
C LEU A 113 9.74 11.03 4.32
N MET A 114 8.54 10.49 4.56
CA MET A 114 7.47 11.22 5.23
C MET A 114 7.55 11.19 6.75
N LEU A 115 8.06 10.11 7.32
CA LEU A 115 8.25 9.96 8.76
C LEU A 115 9.39 10.86 9.26
N THR A 116 10.50 10.99 8.52
CA THR A 116 11.60 11.90 8.86
C THR A 116 11.18 13.38 8.79
N ASN A 117 10.28 13.73 7.88
CA ASN A 117 9.75 15.09 7.75
C ASN A 117 8.59 15.39 8.73
N ALA A 118 8.18 14.43 9.55
CA ALA A 118 7.09 14.54 10.52
C ALA A 118 7.55 14.56 11.98
N SER A 119 8.81 14.21 12.23
CA SER A 119 9.55 14.37 13.49
C SER A 119 10.20 15.74 13.58
#